data_AF-A0A3C2ALF9-F1
#
_entry.id   AF-A0A3C2ALF9-F1
#
_cell.length_a   1.000
_cell.length_b   1.000
_cell.length_c   1.000
_cell.angle_alpha   90.00
_cell.angle_beta   90.00
_cell.angle_gamma   90.00
#
_symmetry.space_group_name_H-M   'P 1'
#
loop_
_entity.id
_entity.type
_entity.pdbx_description
1 polymer ?
#
loop_
_entity_poly.entity_id
_entity_poly.type
_entity_poly.pdbx_seq_one_letter_code
_entity_poly.pdbx_strand_id
1 'polypeptide(L)'
;MKSVRRVTQVLEVSQAGAIVPVDLVLPSEAKECFGLQAIVTGLFPEVESVIDFGELSVSFNGRESHPIHQLVPYESAQTRQVSTTRIGLLPLSTPLVSGSPVTGFYRDLGRQQEPFTPYQVRISFNLITE
;
A
#
# COMPACT_ATOMS: atom_id res chain seq x y z
N MET A 1 -6.36 21.86 -14.97
CA MET A 1 -6.67 20.89 -16.05
C MET A 1 -6.60 19.52 -15.39
N LYS A 2 -7.67 18.70 -15.42
CA LYS A 2 -7.66 17.42 -14.69
C LYS A 2 -6.51 16.54 -15.17
N SER A 3 -5.66 16.12 -14.25
CA SER A 3 -4.49 15.28 -14.50
C SER A 3 -4.49 14.09 -13.54
N VAL A 4 -3.77 13.04 -13.91
CA VAL A 4 -3.59 11.84 -13.08
C VAL A 4 -2.18 11.83 -12.53
N ARG A 5 -2.06 11.69 -11.21
CA ARG A 5 -0.77 11.60 -10.53
C ARG A 5 -0.72 10.35 -9.67
N ARG A 6 0.45 9.69 -9.63
CA ARG A 6 0.73 8.61 -8.70
C ARG A 6 1.73 9.07 -7.65
N VAL A 7 1.41 8.87 -6.39
CA VAL A 7 2.32 9.10 -5.25
C VAL A 7 2.63 7.76 -4.61
N THR A 8 3.91 7.44 -4.39
CA THR A 8 4.34 6.17 -3.80
C THR A 8 5.07 6.42 -2.49
N GLN A 9 4.61 5.78 -1.42
CA GLN A 9 5.34 5.63 -0.16
C GLN A 9 5.97 4.24 -0.13
N VAL A 10 7.22 4.17 0.34
CA VAL A 10 7.91 2.92 0.63
C VAL A 10 8.05 2.80 2.13
N LEU A 11 7.64 1.65 2.67
CA LEU A 11 7.82 1.29 4.07
C LEU A 11 8.87 0.19 4.17
N GLU A 12 9.71 0.24 5.19
CA GLU A 12 10.67 -0.82 5.51
C GLU A 12 10.15 -1.67 6.67
N VAL A 13 10.22 -2.98 6.51
CA VAL A 13 9.81 -3.96 7.52
C VAL A 13 11.04 -4.75 7.94
N SER A 14 11.48 -4.54 9.18
CA SER A 14 12.77 -5.04 9.69
C SER A 14 12.65 -6.25 10.63
N GLN A 15 11.44 -6.61 11.06
CA GLN A 15 11.19 -7.76 11.93
C GLN A 15 9.80 -8.37 11.70
N ALA A 16 9.64 -9.64 12.09
CA ALA A 16 8.37 -10.35 12.02
C ALA A 16 7.29 -9.71 12.90
N GLY A 17 6.05 -9.67 12.43
CA GLY A 17 4.91 -9.07 13.13
C GLY A 17 4.99 -7.55 13.30
N ALA A 18 5.94 -6.87 12.65
CA ALA A 18 6.09 -5.43 12.74
C ALA A 18 4.83 -4.69 12.30
N ILE A 19 4.53 -3.62 13.03
CA ILE A 19 3.53 -2.62 12.66
C ILE A 19 4.29 -1.35 12.25
N VAL A 20 4.20 -0.98 10.98
CA VAL A 20 4.91 0.17 10.40
C VAL A 20 3.90 1.28 10.12
N PRO A 21 4.09 2.49 10.68
CA PRO A 21 3.13 3.57 10.48
C PRO A 21 3.12 4.05 9.03
N VAL A 22 1.93 4.43 8.57
CA VAL A 22 1.75 5.25 7.36
C VAL A 22 1.45 6.65 7.84
N ASP A 23 2.30 7.60 7.49
CA ASP A 23 2.10 9.01 7.75
C ASP A 23 2.72 9.82 6.63
N LEU A 24 1.88 10.44 5.81
CA LEU A 24 2.30 11.25 4.68
C LEU A 24 1.25 12.30 4.34
N VAL A 25 1.70 13.37 3.67
CA VAL A 25 0.81 14.40 3.13
C VAL A 25 0.76 14.24 1.63
N LEU A 26 -0.46 14.12 1.09
CA LEU A 26 -0.66 14.08 -0.36
C LEU A 26 -0.51 15.49 -0.95
N PRO A 27 -0.16 15.62 -2.24
CA PRO A 27 -0.03 16.93 -2.89
C PRO A 27 -1.30 17.77 -2.72
N SER A 28 -1.13 19.06 -2.42
CA SER A 28 -2.24 19.99 -2.15
C SER A 28 -3.24 20.12 -3.30
N GLU A 29 -2.80 19.89 -4.53
CA GLU A 29 -3.60 19.91 -5.75
C GLU A 29 -4.43 18.63 -5.96
N ALA A 30 -4.22 17.59 -5.14
CA ALA A 30 -4.99 16.35 -5.22
C ALA A 30 -6.42 16.57 -4.72
N LYS A 31 -7.40 16.14 -5.52
CA LYS A 31 -8.84 16.28 -5.23
C LYS A 31 -9.50 14.96 -4.86
N GLU A 32 -8.99 13.85 -5.38
CA GLU A 32 -9.57 12.53 -5.17
C GLU A 32 -8.46 11.46 -5.21
N CYS A 33 -8.53 10.49 -4.30
CA CYS A 33 -7.81 9.23 -4.41
C CYS A 33 -8.76 8.19 -5.01
N PHE A 34 -8.53 7.84 -6.28
CA PHE A 34 -9.37 6.89 -7.02
C PHE A 34 -8.83 5.47 -7.01
N GLY A 35 -7.65 5.25 -6.43
CA GLY A 35 -7.13 3.90 -6.26
C GLY A 35 -5.94 3.86 -5.32
N LEU A 36 -5.93 2.84 -4.46
CA LEU A 36 -4.84 2.52 -3.56
C LEU A 36 -4.23 1.20 -4.00
N GLN A 37 -2.92 1.13 -4.12
CA GLN A 37 -2.24 -0.13 -4.39
C GLN A 37 -1.18 -0.38 -3.33
N ALA A 38 -1.21 -1.55 -2.69
CA ALA A 38 -0.14 -1.97 -1.79
C ALA A 38 0.42 -3.31 -2.24
N ILE A 39 1.74 -3.40 -2.29
CA ILE A 39 2.42 -4.64 -2.67
C ILE A 39 3.70 -4.81 -1.86
N VAL A 40 3.93 -6.04 -1.42
CA VAL A 40 5.21 -6.41 -0.82
C VAL A 40 6.26 -6.55 -1.92
N THR A 41 7.41 -5.93 -1.71
CA THR A 41 8.60 -6.05 -2.53
C THR A 41 9.75 -6.62 -1.71
N GLY A 42 10.27 -7.74 -2.19
CA GLY A 42 11.31 -8.52 -1.54
C GLY A 42 11.51 -9.81 -2.33
N LEU A 43 12.50 -10.59 -1.94
CA LEU A 43 12.73 -11.92 -2.49
C LEU A 43 12.57 -12.93 -1.36
N PHE A 44 11.50 -13.73 -1.44
CA PHE A 44 11.25 -14.82 -0.51
C PHE A 44 11.30 -16.13 -1.30
N PRO A 45 12.43 -16.87 -1.28
CA PRO A 45 12.65 -18.03 -2.16
C PRO A 45 11.58 -19.12 -2.06
N GLU A 46 10.95 -19.27 -0.89
CA GLU A 46 9.97 -20.31 -0.62
C GLU A 46 8.51 -19.84 -0.69
N VAL A 47 8.29 -18.57 -1.06
CA VAL A 47 6.95 -18.01 -1.25
C VAL A 47 6.81 -17.65 -2.72
N GLU A 48 5.93 -18.34 -3.43
CA GLU A 48 5.62 -17.99 -4.83
C GLU A 48 4.61 -16.85 -4.89
N SER A 49 3.50 -16.99 -4.17
CA SER A 49 2.46 -15.96 -4.02
C SER A 49 1.66 -16.17 -2.75
N VAL A 50 1.17 -15.07 -2.17
CA VAL A 50 0.24 -15.10 -1.04
C VAL A 50 -0.58 -13.81 -1.04
N ILE A 51 -1.89 -13.95 -0.78
CA ILE A 51 -2.83 -12.82 -0.82
C ILE A 51 -2.74 -11.93 0.43
N ASP A 52 -2.27 -12.48 1.54
CA ASP A 52 -2.28 -11.88 2.88
C ASP A 52 -0.90 -11.91 3.51
N PHE A 53 0.10 -11.39 2.79
CA PHE A 53 1.45 -11.21 3.35
C PHE A 53 1.44 -10.21 4.51
N GLY A 54 0.62 -9.16 4.39
CA GLY A 54 0.34 -8.21 5.45
C GLY A 54 -1.08 -7.66 5.39
N GLU A 55 -1.39 -6.77 6.33
CA GLU A 55 -2.59 -5.94 6.32
C GLU A 55 -2.22 -4.46 6.27
N LEU A 56 -2.98 -3.68 5.51
CA LEU A 56 -2.87 -2.23 5.45
C LEU A 56 -4.17 -1.60 5.94
N SER A 57 -4.05 -0.64 6.85
CA SER A 57 -5.13 0.28 7.21
C SER A 57 -4.70 1.70 6.87
N VAL A 58 -5.54 2.46 6.16
CA VAL A 58 -5.29 3.87 5.85
C VAL A 58 -6.54 4.71 6.07
N SER A 59 -6.36 5.92 6.58
CA SER A 59 -7.38 6.92 6.80
C SER A 59 -6.98 8.21 6.08
N PHE A 60 -7.93 8.79 5.36
CA PHE A 60 -7.77 10.07 4.68
C PHE A 60 -8.34 11.20 5.54
N ASN A 61 -7.98 12.44 5.22
CA ASN A 61 -8.58 13.65 5.78
C ASN A 61 -8.65 13.67 7.32
N GLY A 62 -7.58 13.25 8.00
CA GLY A 62 -7.57 13.28 9.47
C GLY A 62 -8.56 12.32 10.16
N ARG A 63 -8.95 11.22 9.50
CA ARG A 63 -9.88 10.19 10.02
C ARG A 63 -11.35 10.65 10.08
N GLU A 64 -11.72 11.65 9.28
CA GLU A 64 -13.13 12.05 9.11
C GLU A 64 -13.99 10.94 8.45
N SER A 65 -13.37 9.98 7.77
CA SER A 65 -14.03 8.81 7.17
C SER A 65 -13.53 7.52 7.80
N HIS A 66 -14.32 6.45 7.66
CA HIS A 66 -13.91 5.11 8.08
C HIS A 66 -12.58 4.72 7.41
N PRO A 67 -11.64 4.12 8.17
CA PRO A 67 -10.40 3.63 7.59
C PRO A 67 -10.68 2.58 6.53
N ILE A 68 -9.86 2.61 5.48
CA ILE A 68 -9.82 1.59 4.44
C ILE A 68 -8.86 0.51 4.89
N HIS A 69 -9.32 -0.73 4.86
CA HIS A 69 -8.53 -1.91 5.21
C HIS A 69 -8.37 -2.80 3.97
N GLN A 70 -7.16 -3.27 3.71
CA GLN A 70 -6.90 -4.25 2.66
C GLN A 70 -5.78 -5.21 3.02
N LEU A 71 -5.89 -6.44 2.52
CA LEU A 71 -4.78 -7.38 2.55
C LEU A 71 -3.72 -6.95 1.54
N VAL A 72 -2.46 -7.06 1.93
CA VAL A 72 -1.31 -6.73 1.09
C VAL A 72 -0.72 -8.03 0.56
N PRO A 73 -0.86 -8.29 -0.74
CA PRO A 73 -0.34 -9.49 -1.34
C PRO A 73 1.18 -9.40 -1.57
N TYR A 74 1.77 -10.57 -1.72
CA TYR A 74 3.09 -10.76 -2.29
C TYR A 74 2.99 -11.73 -3.47
N GLU A 75 3.76 -11.43 -4.51
CA GLU A 75 4.03 -12.36 -5.60
C GLU A 75 5.52 -12.28 -5.94
N SER A 76 6.13 -13.45 -6.21
CA SER A 76 7.48 -13.57 -6.70
C SER A 76 7.63 -12.88 -8.07
N ALA A 77 8.86 -12.51 -8.43
CA ALA A 77 9.13 -11.90 -9.73
C ALA A 77 8.74 -12.80 -10.90
N GLN A 78 8.89 -14.12 -10.75
CA GLN A 78 8.55 -15.11 -11.78
C GLN A 78 7.03 -15.17 -11.99
N THR A 79 6.25 -15.22 -10.91
CA THR A 79 4.78 -15.23 -10.96
C THR A 79 4.22 -13.94 -11.56
N ARG A 80 4.81 -12.78 -11.22
CA ARG A 80 4.37 -11.47 -11.75
C ARG A 80 4.49 -11.34 -13.27
N GLN A 81 5.48 -11.99 -13.90
CA GLN A 81 5.64 -11.93 -15.35
C GLN A 81 4.49 -12.60 -16.12
N VAL A 82 3.76 -13.50 -15.47
CA VAL A 82 2.65 -14.26 -16.05
C VAL A 82 1.29 -13.61 -15.73
N SER A 83 1.21 -12.79 -14.68
CA SER A 83 -0.04 -12.18 -14.22
C SER A 83 -0.40 -10.92 -15.01
N THR A 84 -1.63 -10.87 -15.54
CA THR A 84 -2.22 -9.67 -16.16
C THR A 84 -2.99 -8.81 -15.15
N THR A 85 -3.12 -9.26 -13.90
CA THR A 85 -3.94 -8.62 -12.87
C THR A 85 -3.13 -7.55 -12.14
N ARG A 86 -3.73 -6.38 -11.89
CA ARG A 86 -3.11 -5.36 -11.02
C ARG A 86 -3.26 -5.78 -9.55
N ILE A 87 -2.37 -6.65 -9.11
CA ILE A 87 -2.36 -7.21 -7.76
C ILE A 87 -2.27 -6.09 -6.71
N GLY A 88 -3.10 -6.23 -5.67
CA GLY A 88 -3.16 -5.29 -4.55
C GLY A 88 -3.77 -3.92 -4.90
N LEU A 89 -4.34 -3.73 -6.09
CA LEU A 89 -5.07 -2.52 -6.44
C LEU A 89 -6.50 -2.57 -5.90
N LEU A 90 -6.82 -1.64 -5.02
CA LEU A 90 -8.15 -1.34 -4.54
C LEU A 90 -8.67 -0.07 -5.24
N PRO A 91 -9.72 -0.18 -6.08
CA PRO A 91 -10.44 0.97 -6.60
C PRO A 91 -11.09 1.75 -5.46
N LEU A 92 -10.97 3.06 -5.49
CA LEU A 92 -11.54 3.97 -4.50
C LEU A 92 -12.26 5.12 -5.21
N SER A 93 -13.02 5.89 -4.43
CA SER A 93 -13.52 7.21 -4.85
C SER A 93 -13.58 8.08 -3.59
N THR A 94 -12.41 8.41 -3.05
CA THR A 94 -12.28 9.15 -1.80
C THR A 94 -11.90 10.60 -2.09
N PRO A 95 -12.80 11.57 -1.84
CA PRO A 95 -12.46 12.99 -1.94
C PRO A 95 -11.35 13.37 -0.96
N LEU A 96 -10.44 14.24 -1.39
CA LEU A 96 -9.30 14.68 -0.60
C LEU A 96 -9.46 16.14 -0.19
N VAL A 97 -9.21 16.41 1.08
CA VAL A 97 -9.05 17.76 1.60
C VAL A 97 -7.59 18.18 1.34
N SER A 98 -7.42 19.37 0.76
CA SER A 98 -6.10 19.87 0.37
C SER A 98 -5.16 19.95 1.57
N GLY A 99 -3.97 19.36 1.43
CA GLY A 99 -2.95 19.35 2.48
C GLY A 99 -3.25 18.43 3.67
N SER A 100 -4.33 17.66 3.64
CA SER A 100 -4.66 16.74 4.72
C SER A 100 -3.75 15.51 4.75
N PRO A 101 -3.42 15.00 5.94
CA PRO A 101 -2.59 13.81 6.07
C PRO A 101 -3.36 12.54 5.73
N VAL A 102 -2.62 11.56 5.19
CA VAL A 102 -3.01 10.16 5.15
C VAL A 102 -2.28 9.44 6.27
N THR A 103 -3.04 8.86 7.19
CA THR A 103 -2.49 8.16 8.35
C THR A 103 -2.93 6.71 8.38
N GLY A 104 -2.17 5.83 9.02
CA GLY A 104 -2.51 4.42 9.07
C GLY A 104 -1.35 3.54 9.51
N PHE A 105 -1.42 2.27 9.15
CA PHE A 105 -0.34 1.32 9.38
C PHE A 105 -0.35 0.20 8.36
N TYR A 106 0.83 -0.36 8.14
CA TYR A 106 1.01 -1.70 7.62
C TYR A 106 1.35 -2.64 8.78
N ARG A 107 0.85 -3.88 8.75
CA ARG A 107 1.24 -4.93 9.69
C ARG A 107 1.65 -6.19 8.94
N ASP A 108 2.82 -6.71 9.30
CA ASP A 108 3.30 -8.02 8.87
C ASP A 108 2.46 -9.14 9.50
N LEU A 109 1.99 -10.08 8.68
CA LEU A 109 1.18 -11.23 9.13
C LEU A 109 2.00 -12.51 9.32
N GLY A 110 3.34 -12.41 9.37
CA GLY A 110 4.23 -13.55 9.66
C GLY A 110 4.24 -14.61 8.57
N ARG A 111 4.17 -14.22 7.29
CA ARG A 111 4.19 -15.14 6.14
C ARG A 111 5.58 -15.63 5.72
N GLN A 112 6.63 -15.05 6.30
CA GLN A 112 8.00 -15.52 6.07
C GLN A 112 8.35 -16.73 6.95
N GLN A 113 9.27 -17.56 6.47
CA GLN A 113 9.96 -18.52 7.32
C GLN A 113 11.18 -17.88 8.00
N GLU A 114 11.67 -18.50 9.08
CA GLU A 114 12.89 -18.06 9.74
C GLU A 114 14.15 -18.48 8.94
N PRO A 115 15.21 -17.65 8.89
CA PRO A 115 15.33 -16.34 9.53
C PRO A 115 14.56 -15.24 8.79
N PHE A 116 14.04 -14.27 9.55
CA PHE A 116 13.33 -13.12 8.98
C PHE A 116 14.25 -12.31 8.03
N THR A 117 13.77 -12.06 6.83
CA THR A 117 14.46 -11.23 5.83
C THR A 117 13.76 -9.88 5.72
N PRO A 118 14.44 -8.76 6.02
CA PRO A 118 13.88 -7.42 5.85
C PRO A 118 13.38 -7.19 4.42
N TYR A 119 12.27 -6.48 4.32
CA TYR A 119 11.60 -6.24 3.05
C TYR A 119 10.93 -4.88 3.00
N GLN A 120 10.40 -4.53 1.84
CA GLN A 120 9.73 -3.27 1.63
C GLN A 120 8.27 -3.47 1.25
N VAL A 121 7.42 -2.53 1.64
CA VAL A 121 6.04 -2.43 1.16
C VAL A 121 5.91 -1.14 0.37
N ARG A 122 5.47 -1.26 -0.88
CA ARG A 122 5.19 -0.11 -1.74
C ARG A 122 3.70 0.20 -1.70
N ILE A 123 3.35 1.38 -1.21
CA ILE A 123 1.98 1.89 -1.14
C ILE A 123 1.85 3.02 -2.16
N SER A 124 1.02 2.83 -3.18
CA SER A 124 0.79 3.79 -4.25
C SER A 124 -0.62 4.35 -4.18
N PHE A 125 -0.73 5.67 -4.13
CA PHE A 125 -1.97 6.41 -4.21
C PHE A 125 -2.13 6.95 -5.63
N ASN A 126 -3.23 6.61 -6.29
CA ASN A 126 -3.57 7.09 -7.61
C ASN A 126 -4.59 8.24 -7.45
N LEU A 127 -4.20 9.43 -7.90
CA LEU A 127 -4.84 10.69 -7.57
C LEU A 127 -5.34 11.38 -8.83
N ILE A 128 -6.48 12.07 -8.72
CA ILE A 128 -6.90 13.10 -9.65
C ILE A 128 -6.43 14.45 -9.10
N THR A 129 -5.72 15.21 -9.92
CA THR A 129 -5.17 16.55 -9.61
C THR A 129 -5.75 17.61 -10.55
N GLU A 130 -5.82 18.87 -10.11
CA GLU A 130 -6.34 20.01 -10.89
C GLU A 130 -5.29 21.04 -11.29
#